data_AF-A0A925A0C9-F1
#
_entry.id   AF-A0A925A0C9-F1
#
_cell.length_a   1.000
_cell.length_b   1.000
_cell.length_c   1.000
_cell.angle_alpha   90.00
_cell.angle_beta   90.00
_cell.angle_gamma   90.00
#
_symmetry.space_group_name_H-M   'P 1'
#
loop_
_entity.id
_entity.type
_entity.pdbx_description
1 polymer ?
#
loop_
_entity_poly.entity_id
_entity_poly.type
_entity_poly.pdbx_seq_one_letter_code
_entity_poly.pdbx_strand_id
1 'polypeptide(L)' 'MPKILIVGGGYAGFYTALKLEHSLRPGEAEVTIVDPLPYMTYQP' A
#
# COMPACT_ATOMS: atom_id res chain seq x y z
N MET A 1 -17.50 0.83 -3.90
CA MET A 1 -16.25 0.62 -3.16
C MET A 1 -15.11 1.22 -3.99
N PRO A 2 -14.42 2.26 -3.50
CA PRO A 2 -13.26 2.85 -4.17
C PRO A 2 -12.11 1.85 -4.30
N LYS A 3 -11.34 2.01 -5.38
CA LYS A 3 -10.11 1.24 -5.64
C LYS A 3 -8.92 2.20 -5.54
N ILE A 4 -7.97 1.86 -4.68
CA ILE A 4 -6.78 2.66 -4.41
C ILE A 4 -5.58 1.90 -4.96
N LEU A 5 -4.90 2.48 -5.95
CA LEU A 5 -3.66 1.95 -6.49
C LEU A 5 -2.48 2.74 -5.93
N ILE A 6 -1.55 2.05 -5.29
CA ILE A 6 -0.27 2.58 -4.83
C ILE A 6 0.80 2.08 -5.81
N VAL A 7 1.50 3.01 -6.46
CA VAL A 7 2.60 2.71 -7.38
C VAL A 7 3.91 2.90 -6.63
N GLY A 8 4.65 1.80 -6.43
CA GLY A 8 5.88 1.73 -5.66
C GLY A 8 5.67 1.11 -4.27
N GLY A 9 6.39 0.03 -4.01
CA GLY A 9 6.48 -0.73 -2.75
C GLY A 9 7.73 -0.37 -1.94
N GLY A 10 8.14 0.90 -1.99
CA GLY A 10 9.14 1.45 -1.08
C GLY A 10 8.54 1.84 0.28
N TYR A 11 9.32 2.54 1.11
CA TYR A 11 8.89 2.98 2.45
C TYR A 11 7.55 3.73 2.42
N ALA A 12 7.43 4.75 1.58
CA ALA A 12 6.21 5.55 1.50
C ALA A 12 4.99 4.73 1.06
N GLY A 13 5.16 3.84 0.07
CA GLY A 13 4.07 3.00 -0.44
C GLY A 13 3.57 2.00 0.59
N PHE A 14 4.48 1.21 1.17
CA PHE A 14 4.10 0.20 2.17
C PHE A 14 3.51 0.81 3.44
N TYR A 15 4.09 1.89 3.97
CA TYR A 15 3.52 2.52 5.17
C TYR A 15 2.20 3.23 4.90
N THR A 16 1.99 3.74 3.68
CA THR A 16 0.67 4.25 3.28
C THR A 16 -0.34 3.11 3.24
N ALA A 17 0.00 1.97 2.63
CA ALA A 17 -0.88 0.80 2.58
C ALA A 17 -1.20 0.25 3.97
N LEU A 18 -0.19 0.10 4.83
CA LEU A 18 -0.35 -0.35 6.22
C LEU A 18 -1.24 0.60 7.03
N LYS A 19 -1.12 1.91 6.82
CA LYS A 19 -1.99 2.90 7.48
C LYS A 19 -3.43 2.79 6.98
N LEU A 20 -3.63 2.58 5.67
CA LEU A 20 -4.95 2.37 5.07
C LEU A 20 -5.60 1.08 5.59
N GLU A 21 -4.85 -0.02 5.67
CA GLU A 21 -5.32 -1.30 6.22
C GLU A 21 -5.93 -1.14 7.62
N HIS A 22 -5.26 -0.39 8.51
CA HIS A 22 -5.76 -0.14 9.87
C HIS A 22 -6.89 0.89 9.95
N SER A 23 -6.98 1.80 8.98
CA SER A 23 -7.95 2.91 9.04
C SER A 23 -9.29 2.58 8.39
N LEU A 24 -9.30 1.66 7.43
CA LEU A 24 -10.48 1.30 6.64
C LEU A 24 -11.28 0.20 7.33
N ARG A 25 -12.61 0.34 7.30
CA ARG A 25 -13.52 -0.75 7.66
C ARG A 25 -13.56 -1.82 6.56
N PRO A 26 -13.90 -3.08 6.90
CA PRO A 26 -14.10 -4.11 5.90
C PRO A 26 -15.07 -3.66 4.79
N GLY A 27 -14.64 -3.78 3.52
CA GLY A 27 -15.42 -3.38 2.35
C GLY A 27 -15.46 -1.86 2.07
N GLU A 28 -14.73 -1.04 2.83
CA GLU A 28 -14.68 0.41 2.61
C GLU A 28 -13.85 0.78 1.37
N ALA A 29 -12.76 0.07 1.10
CA ALA A 29 -11.97 0.20 -0.14
C ALA A 29 -11.19 -1.09 -0.48
N GLU A 30 -10.79 -1.22 -1.74
CA GLU A 30 -9.80 -2.20 -2.20
C GLU A 30 -8.47 -1.47 -2.43
N VAL A 31 -7.40 -1.93 -1.78
CA VAL A 31 -6.06 -1.33 -1.89
C VAL A 31 -5.14 -2.31 -2.62
N THR A 32 -4.47 -1.85 -3.68
CA THR A 32 -3.50 -2.62 -4.44
C THR A 32 -2.17 -1.89 -4.48
N ILE A 33 -1.07 -2.58 -4.17
CA ILE A 33 0.29 -2.07 -4.33
C ILE A 33 0.89 -2.75 -5.56
N VAL A 34 1.55 -1.97 -6.42
CA VAL A 34 2.32 -2.48 -7.55
C VAL A 34 3.76 -2.01 -7.42
N ASP A 35 4.68 -2.95 -7.36
CA ASP A 35 6.13 -2.72 -7.38
C ASP A 35 6.79 -3.75 -8.31
N PRO A 36 7.84 -3.38 -9.08
CA PRO A 36 8.59 -4.33 -9.89
C PRO A 36 9.37 -5.36 -9.05
N LEU A 37 9.65 -5.08 -7.78
CA LEU A 37 10.38 -5.96 -6.86
C LEU A 37 9.43 -6.53 -5.80
N PRO A 38 9.60 -7.79 -5.38
CA PRO A 38 8.74 -8.42 -4.37
C PRO A 38 9.18 -8.07 -2.93
N TYR A 39 10.06 -7.08 -2.74
CA TYR A 39 10.62 -6.71 -1.45
C TYR A 39 10.84 -5.20 -1.33
N MET A 40 10.79 -4.69 -0.10
CA MET A 40 11.21 -3.33 0.22
C MET A 40 12.72 -3.32 0.55
N THR A 41 13.47 -2.43 -0.09
CA THR A 41 14.85 -2.16 0.33
C THR A 41 14.85 -1.07 1.39
N TYR A 42 15.54 -1.31 2.51
CA TYR A 42 15.86 -0.23 3.44
C TYR A 42 16.87 0.70 2.77
N GLN A 43 16.42 1.91 2.43
CA GLN A 43 17.28 2.97 1.91
C GLN A 43 17.56 3.94 3.07
N PRO A 44 18.85 4.19 3.40
CA PRO A 44 19.22 5.17 4.42
C PRO A 44 18.93 6.60 3.98
#